data_AF-A0A7J7N3Y4-F1
#
_entry.id   AF-A0A7J7N3Y4-F1
#
_cell.length_a   1.000
_cell.length_b   1.000
_cell.length_c   1.000
_cell.angle_alpha   90.00
_cell.angle_beta   90.00
_cell.angle_gamma   90.00
#
_symmetry.space_group_name_H-M   'P 1'
#
loop_
_entity.id
_entity.type
_entity.pdbx_description
1 polymer ?
#
loop_
_entity_poly.entity_id
_entity_poly.type
_entity_poly.pdbx_seq_one_letter_code
_entity_poly.pdbx_strand_id
1 'polypeptide(L)'
;MATMSSLFISHSLLKSNKPHFNSTLYNHNFTVSVKPQKRNPNPKKLRVACGLIEPDGGKLVELIVKKSDRDEKKKEAMLINPRIRIEIYKHNKEERIARTWGTTAPGLPYVDQAISNAGNWLIGGDLEVIQPIKYSDGLDRFRLSPAQLREEFTLRNADAVFAFQLRNPVHNGHALLMTDTRKRLLDMGYKNPILLLHPLGGYTKADDVPLEWRMKQHEKVSF
;
A
#
# COMPACT_ATOMS: atom_id res chain seq x y z
N MET A 1 -0.56 -8.21 -2.67
CA MET A 1 0.49 -7.42 -3.37
C MET A 1 1.62 -7.09 -2.40
N ALA A 2 2.89 -7.09 -2.83
CA ALA A 2 3.98 -6.60 -2.00
C ALA A 2 3.88 -5.08 -1.86
N THR A 3 3.68 -4.61 -0.63
CA THR A 3 3.64 -3.18 -0.32
C THR A 3 5.03 -2.68 0.02
N MET A 4 5.39 -1.47 -0.43
CA MET A 4 6.65 -0.85 -0.07
C MET A 4 6.40 0.29 0.90
N SER A 5 7.25 0.38 1.89
CA SER A 5 7.21 1.42 2.90
C SER A 5 8.48 2.24 2.79
N SER A 6 8.37 3.41 2.17
CA SER A 6 9.42 4.42 2.29
C SER A 6 9.08 5.34 3.46
N LEU A 7 9.81 5.18 4.56
CA LEU A 7 9.89 6.26 5.55
C LEU A 7 10.74 7.38 4.97
N PHE A 8 10.10 8.47 4.53
CA PHE A 8 10.79 9.72 4.28
C PHE A 8 11.10 10.39 5.62
N ILE A 9 12.39 10.48 5.93
CA ILE A 9 12.90 11.18 7.10
C ILE A 9 12.74 12.68 6.83
N SER A 10 11.63 13.28 7.28
CA SER A 10 11.55 14.74 7.39
C SER A 10 12.24 15.14 8.69
N HIS A 11 13.52 15.51 8.59
CA HIS A 11 14.15 16.35 9.61
C HIS A 11 13.71 17.79 9.36
N SER A 12 13.08 18.40 10.37
CA SER A 12 12.76 19.83 10.44
C SER A 12 11.83 20.38 9.34
N LEU A 13 10.54 20.46 9.69
CA LEU A 13 9.52 21.24 9.00
C LEU A 13 9.73 22.74 9.22
N LEU A 14 10.70 23.35 8.53
CA LEU A 14 10.78 24.80 8.40
C LEU A 14 11.14 25.17 6.95
N LYS A 15 10.12 25.29 6.10
CA LYS A 15 10.23 26.09 4.87
C LYS A 15 9.26 27.26 4.94
N SER A 16 9.83 28.44 4.70
CA SER A 16 9.16 29.73 4.63
C SER A 16 7.98 29.69 3.66
N ASN A 17 6.78 29.96 4.17
CA ASN A 17 5.58 30.22 3.37
C ASN A 17 5.72 31.56 2.65
N LYS A 18 6.13 31.54 1.38
CA LYS A 18 5.79 32.59 0.41
C LYS A 18 5.34 31.94 -0.89
N PRO A 19 4.04 31.70 -1.08
CA PRO A 19 3.55 31.30 -2.38
C PRO A 19 3.48 32.53 -3.29
N HIS A 20 4.16 32.47 -4.44
CA HIS A 20 3.91 33.38 -5.56
C HIS A 20 2.61 32.94 -6.26
N PHE A 21 1.46 33.38 -5.74
CA PHE A 21 0.21 33.36 -6.50
C PHE A 21 -0.08 34.77 -6.99
N ASN A 22 -0.29 34.88 -8.31
CA ASN A 22 -0.68 36.09 -9.00
C ASN A 22 -2.09 36.48 -8.53
N SER A 23 -2.21 37.65 -7.90
CA SER A 23 -3.45 38.14 -7.32
C SER A 23 -4.32 38.80 -8.38
N THR A 24 -5.00 38.03 -9.23
CA THR A 24 -6.11 38.59 -10.02
C THR A 24 -7.05 37.48 -10.45
N LEU A 25 -8.34 37.67 -10.17
CA LEU A 25 -9.49 36.81 -10.54
C LEU A 25 -9.71 35.61 -9.60
N TYR A 26 -10.58 35.79 -8.61
CA TYR A 26 -11.87 35.10 -8.48
C TYR A 26 -12.51 35.51 -7.14
N ASN A 27 -13.34 36.55 -7.21
CA ASN A 27 -14.16 37.01 -6.09
C ASN A 27 -15.50 36.27 -6.20
N HIS A 28 -15.59 35.05 -5.66
CA HIS A 28 -16.86 34.36 -5.45
C HIS A 28 -16.96 33.91 -4.00
N ASN A 29 -17.75 34.67 -3.23
CA ASN A 29 -18.13 34.31 -1.86
C ASN A 29 -19.07 33.11 -1.90
N PHE A 30 -18.52 31.90 -1.68
CA PHE A 30 -19.31 30.70 -1.49
C PHE A 30 -19.57 30.48 0.00
N THR A 31 -20.75 30.86 0.49
CA THR A 31 -21.14 30.67 1.89
C THR A 31 -21.81 29.30 2.06
N VAL A 32 -21.09 28.31 2.58
CA VAL A 32 -21.67 27.01 2.96
C VAL A 32 -22.25 27.13 4.37
N SER A 33 -23.57 27.09 4.50
CA SER A 33 -24.25 27.00 5.79
C SER A 33 -24.26 25.54 6.26
N VAL A 34 -23.39 25.20 7.22
CA VAL A 34 -23.41 23.90 7.91
C VAL A 34 -24.03 24.10 9.29
N LYS A 35 -25.22 23.54 9.52
CA LYS A 35 -25.84 23.53 10.84
C LYS A 35 -25.00 22.66 11.80
N PRO A 36 -24.66 23.15 13.02
CA PRO A 36 -23.85 22.37 13.95
C PRO A 36 -24.71 21.25 14.57
N GLN A 37 -24.39 20.00 14.24
CA GLN A 37 -24.99 18.83 14.89
C GLN A 37 -24.28 18.60 16.23
N LYS A 38 -25.01 18.71 17.35
CA LYS A 38 -24.48 18.44 18.70
C LYS A 38 -23.95 17.01 18.77
N ARG A 39 -22.62 16.85 18.88
CA ARG A 39 -21.96 15.55 19.06
C ARG A 39 -21.96 15.17 20.54
N ASN A 40 -22.38 13.93 20.82
CA ASN A 40 -22.36 13.32 22.15
C ASN A 40 -20.93 13.30 22.74
N PRO A 41 -20.73 13.56 24.04
CA PRO A 41 -19.41 13.76 24.65
C PRO A 41 -18.67 12.47 24.98
N ASN A 42 -19.20 11.29 24.64
CA ASN A 42 -18.47 10.05 24.82
C ASN A 42 -17.56 9.82 23.60
N PRO A 43 -16.22 9.90 23.75
CA PRO A 43 -15.32 9.54 22.67
C PRO A 43 -15.42 8.02 22.52
N LYS A 44 -16.28 7.56 21.61
CA LYS A 44 -16.11 6.22 21.04
C LYS A 44 -14.71 6.24 20.45
N LYS A 45 -13.75 5.60 21.14
CA LYS A 45 -12.36 5.42 20.73
C LYS A 45 -12.40 5.11 19.24
N LEU A 46 -11.98 6.05 18.40
CA LEU A 46 -12.10 5.95 16.96
C LEU A 46 -11.21 4.78 16.55
N ARG A 47 -11.79 3.59 16.46
CA ARG A 47 -11.06 2.37 16.15
C ARG A 47 -10.91 2.34 14.65
N VAL A 48 -9.85 2.98 14.16
CA VAL A 48 -9.39 2.81 12.79
C VAL A 48 -8.88 1.38 12.69
N ALA A 49 -9.74 0.47 12.26
CA ALA A 49 -9.33 -0.87 11.91
C ALA A 49 -8.72 -0.80 10.50
N CYS A 50 -7.41 -0.93 10.41
CA CYS A 50 -6.78 -1.41 9.20
C CYS A 50 -7.15 -2.90 9.08
N GLY A 51 -8.18 -3.20 8.30
CA GLY A 51 -8.24 -4.53 7.70
C GLY A 51 -6.96 -4.67 6.90
N LEU A 52 -6.14 -5.69 7.22
CA LEU A 52 -5.20 -6.19 6.23
C LEU A 52 -6.04 -6.40 4.97
N ILE A 53 -5.67 -5.80 3.84
CA ILE A 53 -6.25 -6.22 2.56
C ILE A 53 -6.08 -7.74 2.56
N GLU A 54 -7.19 -8.47 2.60
CA GLU A 54 -7.13 -9.92 2.44
C GLU A 54 -6.29 -10.15 1.19
N PRO A 55 -5.25 -10.99 1.24
CA PRO A 55 -4.39 -11.18 0.08
C PRO A 55 -5.31 -11.62 -1.07
N ASP A 56 -5.50 -10.72 -2.01
CA ASP A 56 -6.49 -10.72 -3.08
C ASP A 56 -6.13 -11.72 -4.19
N GLY A 57 -5.50 -12.84 -3.79
CA GLY A 57 -4.75 -13.68 -4.70
C GLY A 57 -3.70 -12.86 -5.46
N GLY A 58 -3.17 -11.78 -4.86
CA GLY A 58 -2.04 -11.04 -5.39
C GLY A 58 -1.01 -12.03 -5.89
N LYS A 59 -0.53 -11.88 -7.14
CA LYS A 59 0.35 -12.84 -7.83
C LYS A 59 1.32 -13.41 -6.80
N LEU A 60 1.15 -14.69 -6.43
CA LEU A 60 2.20 -15.41 -5.74
C LEU A 60 3.43 -15.13 -6.58
N VAL A 61 4.39 -14.40 -6.00
CA VAL A 61 5.68 -14.13 -6.63
C VAL A 61 6.06 -15.44 -7.25
N GLU A 62 6.15 -15.45 -8.58
CA GLU A 62 6.11 -16.66 -9.39
C GLU A 62 6.73 -17.84 -8.63
N LEU A 63 5.90 -18.77 -8.15
CA LEU A 63 6.35 -20.13 -7.82
C LEU A 63 6.80 -20.86 -9.11
N ILE A 64 7.04 -20.12 -10.19
CA ILE A 64 7.69 -20.57 -11.39
C ILE A 64 9.16 -20.62 -11.05
N VAL A 65 9.55 -21.72 -10.45
CA VAL A 65 10.94 -22.15 -10.49
C VAL A 65 11.28 -22.33 -11.97
N LYS A 66 12.34 -21.63 -12.43
CA LYS A 66 12.89 -21.81 -13.77
C LYS A 66 13.08 -23.31 -14.00
N LYS A 67 12.86 -23.79 -15.22
CA LYS A 67 12.94 -25.23 -15.50
C LYS A 67 14.27 -25.85 -15.03
N SER A 68 15.36 -25.09 -15.08
CA SER A 68 16.70 -25.46 -14.58
C SER A 68 16.75 -25.74 -13.08
N ASP A 69 15.98 -25.01 -12.28
CA ASP A 69 16.17 -24.96 -10.81
C ASP A 69 15.11 -25.84 -10.09
N ARG A 70 14.21 -26.49 -10.85
CA ARG A 70 13.07 -27.23 -10.31
C ARG A 70 13.47 -28.39 -9.41
N ASP A 71 14.44 -29.18 -9.84
CA ASP A 71 14.84 -30.38 -9.11
C ASP A 71 15.54 -30.03 -7.80
N GLU A 72 16.34 -28.96 -7.79
CA GLU A 72 16.97 -28.42 -6.58
C GLU A 72 15.91 -27.91 -5.60
N LYS A 73 14.99 -27.06 -6.06
CA LYS A 73 13.90 -26.54 -5.21
C LYS A 73 12.96 -27.63 -4.71
N LYS A 74 12.76 -28.68 -5.49
CA LYS A 74 11.99 -29.86 -5.06
C LYS A 74 12.71 -30.61 -3.94
N LYS A 75 14.03 -30.81 -4.04
CA LYS A 75 14.83 -31.42 -2.96
C LYS A 75 14.79 -30.58 -1.69
N GLU A 76 14.97 -29.27 -1.80
CA GLU A 76 14.83 -28.32 -0.67
C GLU A 76 13.45 -28.45 -0.02
N ALA A 77 12.37 -28.42 -0.80
CA ALA A 77 11.01 -28.54 -0.26
C ALA A 77 10.76 -29.89 0.43
N MET A 78 11.32 -30.99 -0.09
CA MET A 78 11.17 -32.32 0.53
C MET A 78 11.90 -32.44 1.88
N LEU A 79 12.95 -31.65 2.11
CA LEU A 79 13.66 -31.60 3.39
C LEU A 79 12.84 -30.90 4.48
N ILE A 80 11.87 -30.05 4.12
CA ILE A 80 11.15 -29.15 5.05
C ILE A 80 9.88 -29.81 5.64
N ASN A 81 9.77 -31.15 5.63
CA ASN A 81 8.63 -31.91 6.15
C ASN A 81 7.32 -31.67 5.36
N PRO A 82 6.81 -32.64 4.58
CA PRO A 82 5.80 -32.42 3.55
C PRO A 82 4.35 -32.30 4.09
N ARG A 83 4.16 -31.68 5.26
CA ARG A 83 2.85 -31.60 5.93
C ARG A 83 1.93 -30.50 5.39
N ILE A 84 2.31 -29.81 4.33
CA ILE A 84 1.47 -28.79 3.71
C ILE A 84 0.27 -29.49 3.07
N ARG A 85 -0.91 -29.27 3.66
CA ARG A 85 -2.17 -29.75 3.10
C ARG A 85 -2.58 -28.81 1.98
N ILE A 86 -2.79 -29.39 0.79
CA ILE A 86 -3.28 -28.65 -0.37
C ILE A 86 -4.72 -29.01 -0.67
N GLU A 87 -5.45 -28.04 -1.20
CA GLU A 87 -6.80 -28.19 -1.70
C GLU A 87 -6.85 -27.67 -3.14
N ILE A 88 -7.51 -28.42 -4.03
CA ILE A 88 -7.66 -28.03 -5.44
C ILE A 88 -9.14 -27.85 -5.72
N TYR A 89 -9.53 -26.67 -6.21
CA TYR A 89 -10.92 -26.32 -6.49
C TYR A 89 -11.07 -25.53 -7.79
N LYS A 90 -12.28 -25.51 -8.33
CA LYS A 90 -12.56 -24.90 -9.64
C LYS A 90 -12.38 -23.38 -9.57
N HIS A 91 -11.74 -22.82 -10.60
CA HIS A 91 -11.60 -21.38 -10.77
C HIS A 91 -12.81 -20.83 -11.55
N ASN A 92 -13.89 -20.48 -10.84
CA ASN A 92 -15.05 -19.81 -11.45
C ASN A 92 -14.70 -18.35 -11.79
N LYS A 93 -13.96 -18.14 -12.90
CA LYS A 93 -13.36 -16.84 -13.27
C LYS A 93 -14.38 -15.71 -13.38
N GLU A 94 -15.48 -15.93 -14.10
CA GLU A 94 -16.50 -14.89 -14.29
C GLU A 94 -17.13 -14.46 -12.97
N GLU A 95 -17.52 -15.42 -12.12
CA GLU A 95 -18.06 -15.13 -10.78
C GLU A 95 -17.03 -14.38 -9.92
N ARG A 96 -15.77 -14.83 -9.91
CA ARG A 96 -14.68 -14.15 -9.20
C ARG A 96 -14.54 -12.70 -9.68
N ILE A 97 -14.50 -12.48 -11.00
CA ILE A 97 -14.35 -11.15 -11.59
C ILE A 97 -15.55 -10.27 -11.20
N ALA A 98 -16.78 -10.76 -11.40
CA ALA A 98 -18.00 -10.03 -11.11
C ALA A 98 -18.09 -9.60 -9.63
N ARG A 99 -17.78 -10.50 -8.70
CA ARG A 99 -17.88 -10.23 -7.26
C ARG A 99 -16.74 -9.36 -6.73
N THR A 100 -15.53 -9.46 -7.29
CA THR A 100 -14.38 -8.67 -6.84
C THR A 100 -14.34 -7.27 -7.47
N TRP A 101 -14.68 -7.12 -8.75
CA TRP A 101 -14.65 -5.83 -9.46
C TRP A 101 -16.02 -5.16 -9.61
N GLY A 102 -17.12 -5.86 -9.29
CA GLY A 102 -18.48 -5.35 -9.51
C GLY A 102 -18.88 -5.28 -10.99
N THR A 103 -18.08 -5.86 -11.88
CA THR A 103 -18.31 -5.88 -13.34
C THR A 103 -17.51 -7.02 -13.97
N THR A 104 -17.95 -7.51 -15.12
CA THR A 104 -17.24 -8.47 -15.99
C THR A 104 -16.75 -7.81 -17.28
N ALA A 105 -16.75 -6.47 -17.34
CA ALA A 105 -16.31 -5.74 -18.52
C ALA A 105 -14.86 -6.10 -18.91
N PRO A 106 -14.58 -6.21 -20.22
CA PRO A 106 -13.22 -6.44 -20.70
C PRO A 106 -12.32 -5.22 -20.45
N GLY A 107 -11.00 -5.42 -20.45
CA GLY A 107 -10.02 -4.33 -20.30
C GLY A 107 -9.70 -3.96 -18.85
N LEU A 108 -10.11 -4.79 -17.88
CA LEU A 108 -9.70 -4.66 -16.48
C LEU A 108 -8.23 -5.10 -16.35
N PRO A 109 -7.25 -4.20 -16.12
CA PRO A 109 -5.84 -4.54 -16.34
C PRO A 109 -5.33 -5.70 -15.50
N TYR A 110 -5.78 -5.79 -14.24
CA TYR A 110 -5.40 -6.89 -13.36
C TYR A 110 -6.07 -8.22 -13.76
N VAL A 111 -7.33 -8.18 -14.21
CA VAL A 111 -8.06 -9.36 -14.66
C VAL A 111 -7.39 -9.94 -15.89
N ASP A 112 -7.08 -9.09 -16.87
CA ASP A 112 -6.42 -9.50 -18.11
C ASP A 112 -5.03 -10.08 -17.85
N GLN A 113 -4.29 -9.49 -16.91
CA GLN A 113 -2.96 -9.95 -16.56
C GLN A 113 -2.96 -11.28 -15.79
N ALA A 114 -3.89 -11.48 -14.84
CA ALA A 114 -3.77 -12.52 -13.82
C ALA A 114 -4.91 -13.55 -13.78
N ILE A 115 -6.04 -13.30 -14.42
CA ILE A 115 -7.25 -14.15 -14.32
C ILE A 115 -7.67 -14.70 -15.67
N SER A 116 -7.80 -13.84 -16.70
CA SER A 116 -8.35 -14.22 -18.02
C SER A 116 -7.62 -15.44 -18.60
N ASN A 117 -6.29 -15.37 -18.65
CA ASN A 117 -5.43 -16.42 -19.20
C ASN A 117 -4.91 -17.44 -18.16
N ALA A 118 -5.37 -17.36 -16.90
CA ALA A 118 -4.94 -18.31 -15.86
C ALA A 118 -5.56 -19.71 -16.07
N GLY A 119 -5.10 -20.70 -15.32
CA GLY A 119 -5.72 -22.04 -15.30
C GLY A 119 -7.17 -22.01 -14.79
N ASN A 120 -7.92 -23.08 -15.10
CA ASN A 120 -9.31 -23.28 -14.65
C ASN A 120 -9.43 -23.87 -13.24
N TRP A 121 -8.30 -24.03 -12.54
CA TRP A 121 -8.20 -24.58 -11.19
C TRP A 121 -7.40 -23.63 -10.31
N LEU A 122 -7.77 -23.56 -9.04
CA LEU A 122 -7.05 -22.89 -7.98
C LEU A 122 -6.46 -23.93 -7.04
N ILE A 123 -5.31 -23.61 -6.45
CA ILE A 123 -4.66 -24.43 -5.44
C ILE A 123 -4.58 -23.58 -4.17
N GLY A 124 -5.22 -24.05 -3.10
CA GLY A 124 -5.12 -23.50 -1.76
C GLY A 124 -4.29 -24.42 -0.86
N GLY A 125 -3.81 -23.89 0.26
CA GLY A 125 -3.06 -24.67 1.24
C GLY A 125 -2.22 -23.77 2.13
N ASP A 126 -1.59 -24.38 3.14
CA ASP A 126 -0.64 -23.69 4.00
C ASP A 126 0.61 -23.28 3.19
N LEU A 127 1.19 -22.12 3.51
CA LEU A 127 2.41 -21.65 2.86
C LEU A 127 3.53 -21.52 3.88
N GLU A 128 4.61 -22.25 3.66
CA GLU A 128 5.87 -22.07 4.37
C GLU A 128 6.86 -21.34 3.47
N VAL A 129 7.29 -20.17 3.92
CA VAL A 129 8.24 -19.32 3.19
C VAL A 129 9.65 -19.61 3.70
N ILE A 130 10.47 -20.26 2.87
CA ILE A 130 11.83 -20.70 3.23
C ILE A 130 12.74 -19.49 3.52
N GLN A 131 12.64 -18.46 2.69
CA GLN A 131 13.47 -17.25 2.80
C GLN A 131 12.65 -16.00 2.48
N PRO A 132 12.93 -14.86 3.13
CA PRO A 132 12.34 -13.58 2.75
C PRO A 132 12.64 -13.24 1.28
N ILE A 133 11.62 -12.78 0.57
CA ILE A 133 11.72 -12.43 -0.85
C ILE A 133 12.55 -11.15 -0.99
N LYS A 134 13.58 -11.22 -1.85
CA LYS A 134 14.36 -10.07 -2.32
C LYS A 134 14.16 -9.91 -3.81
N TYR A 135 14.06 -8.66 -4.27
CA TYR A 135 13.83 -8.36 -5.68
C TYR A 135 15.12 -7.97 -6.40
N SER A 136 16.18 -7.60 -5.65
CA SER A 136 17.48 -7.23 -6.19
C SER A 136 17.43 -6.10 -7.24
N ASP A 137 16.45 -5.21 -7.11
CA ASP A 137 16.20 -4.06 -7.98
C ASP A 137 16.71 -2.73 -7.38
N GLY A 138 17.54 -2.81 -6.34
CA GLY A 138 18.06 -1.66 -5.59
C GLY A 138 17.05 -1.00 -4.64
N LEU A 139 15.81 -1.51 -4.55
CA LEU A 139 14.76 -0.95 -3.70
C LEU A 139 14.46 -1.80 -2.46
N ASP A 140 15.11 -2.96 -2.27
CA ASP A 140 14.82 -3.86 -1.14
C ASP A 140 14.95 -3.18 0.23
N ARG A 141 15.81 -2.16 0.36
CA ARG A 141 15.94 -1.34 1.58
C ARG A 141 14.65 -0.62 2.00
N PHE A 142 13.71 -0.42 1.07
CA PHE A 142 12.41 0.20 1.31
C PHE A 142 11.27 -0.83 1.51
N ARG A 143 11.57 -2.14 1.42
CA ARG A 143 10.60 -3.22 1.60
C ARG A 143 10.61 -3.68 3.05
N LEU A 144 10.19 -2.80 3.97
CA LEU A 144 10.12 -3.15 5.38
C LEU A 144 8.91 -4.07 5.62
N SER A 145 9.15 -5.14 6.36
CA SER A 145 8.09 -6.01 6.85
C SER A 145 7.21 -5.28 7.87
N PRO A 146 5.97 -5.75 8.12
CA PRO A 146 5.14 -5.21 9.20
C PRO A 146 5.83 -5.22 10.57
N ALA A 147 6.69 -6.20 10.85
CA ALA A 147 7.47 -6.26 12.10
C ALA A 147 8.50 -5.12 12.17
N GLN A 148 9.29 -4.94 11.11
CA GLN A 148 10.28 -3.86 11.02
C GLN A 148 9.62 -2.48 11.06
N LEU A 149 8.45 -2.31 10.45
CA LEU A 149 7.69 -1.05 10.55
C LEU A 149 7.26 -0.75 11.99
N ARG A 150 6.74 -1.74 12.71
CA ARG A 150 6.35 -1.57 14.12
C ARG A 150 7.54 -1.25 15.01
N GLU A 151 8.68 -1.90 14.78
CA GLU A 151 9.93 -1.59 15.45
C GLU A 151 10.34 -0.13 15.19
N GLU A 152 10.33 0.31 13.94
CA GLU A 152 10.64 1.69 13.56
C GLU A 152 9.70 2.72 14.20
N PHE A 153 8.40 2.44 14.27
CA PHE A 153 7.44 3.32 14.96
C PHE A 153 7.70 3.38 16.47
N THR A 154 8.08 2.25 17.07
CA THR A 154 8.41 2.17 18.49
C THR A 154 9.69 2.95 18.79
N LEU A 155 10.73 2.77 17.96
CA LEU A 155 12.00 3.49 18.03
C LEU A 155 11.81 5.00 17.94
N ARG A 156 10.84 5.45 17.13
CA ARG A 156 10.49 6.87 16.98
C ARG A 156 9.55 7.39 18.06
N ASN A 157 9.15 6.58 19.03
CA ASN A 157 8.13 6.92 20.03
C ASN A 157 6.84 7.47 19.40
N ALA A 158 6.38 6.84 18.31
CA ALA A 158 5.15 7.23 17.64
C ALA A 158 3.94 6.92 18.54
N ASP A 159 3.09 7.92 18.81
CA ASP A 159 1.85 7.74 19.55
C ASP A 159 0.62 7.67 18.63
N ALA A 160 0.80 8.01 17.36
CA ALA A 160 -0.09 7.70 16.26
C ALA A 160 0.72 7.44 14.98
N VAL A 161 0.21 6.55 14.12
CA VAL A 161 0.73 6.34 12.76
C VAL A 161 -0.41 6.54 11.80
N PHE A 162 -0.22 7.40 10.78
CA PHE A 162 -1.19 7.58 9.71
C PHE A 162 -0.54 7.22 8.38
N ALA A 163 -1.17 6.31 7.65
CA ALA A 163 -0.65 5.79 6.40
C ALA A 163 -1.23 6.53 5.20
N PHE A 164 -0.37 6.84 4.24
CA PHE A 164 -0.77 7.39 2.95
C PHE A 164 -0.41 6.39 1.85
N GLN A 165 -1.42 5.63 1.41
CA GLN A 165 -1.28 4.70 0.28
C GLN A 165 -1.32 5.48 -1.02
N LEU A 166 -0.36 5.23 -1.91
CA LEU A 166 -0.29 5.85 -3.22
C LEU A 166 0.32 4.91 -4.25
N ARG A 167 -0.04 5.11 -5.51
CA ARG A 167 0.65 4.49 -6.66
C ARG A 167 1.20 5.51 -7.64
N ASN A 168 0.99 6.80 -7.37
CA ASN A 168 1.34 7.91 -8.25
C ASN A 168 2.48 8.77 -7.66
N PRO A 169 3.14 9.61 -8.46
CA PRO A 169 3.99 10.69 -7.95
C PRO A 169 3.25 11.61 -6.97
N VAL A 170 3.97 12.15 -5.99
CA VAL A 170 3.41 13.08 -5.01
C VAL A 170 3.39 14.50 -5.57
N HIS A 171 2.23 15.15 -5.53
CA HIS A 171 2.06 16.57 -5.84
C HIS A 171 1.47 17.33 -4.63
N ASN A 172 1.37 18.65 -4.71
CA ASN A 172 0.95 19.50 -3.59
C ASN A 172 -0.42 19.13 -3.00
N GLY A 173 -1.37 18.65 -3.82
CA GLY A 173 -2.64 18.11 -3.32
C GLY A 173 -2.46 16.95 -2.32
N HIS A 174 -1.54 16.00 -2.59
CA HIS A 174 -1.21 14.93 -1.64
C HIS A 174 -0.51 15.49 -0.39
N ALA A 175 0.43 16.43 -0.58
CA ALA A 175 1.13 17.07 0.54
C ALA A 175 0.15 17.81 1.48
N LEU A 176 -0.85 18.49 0.93
CA LEU A 176 -1.91 19.13 1.71
C LEU A 176 -2.67 18.12 2.58
N LEU A 177 -3.07 16.96 2.02
CA LEU A 177 -3.77 15.94 2.79
C LEU A 177 -2.92 15.37 3.92
N MET A 178 -1.63 15.10 3.66
CA MET A 178 -0.71 14.57 4.66
C MET A 178 -0.41 15.58 5.77
N THR A 179 -0.18 16.84 5.42
CA THR A 179 0.10 17.93 6.38
C THR A 179 -1.13 18.30 7.20
N ASP A 180 -2.32 18.38 6.58
CA ASP A 180 -3.58 18.62 7.30
C ASP A 180 -3.92 17.47 8.25
N THR A 181 -3.70 16.21 7.82
CA THR A 181 -3.89 15.03 8.69
C THR A 181 -2.97 15.10 9.91
N ARG A 182 -1.68 15.44 9.72
CA ARG A 182 -0.74 15.64 10.83
C ARG A 182 -1.26 16.71 11.79
N LYS A 183 -1.69 17.86 11.27
CA LYS A 183 -2.22 18.97 12.07
C LYS A 183 -3.43 18.52 12.91
N ARG A 184 -4.39 17.84 12.29
CA ARG A 184 -5.58 17.31 13.00
C ARG A 184 -5.21 16.33 14.10
N LEU A 185 -4.23 15.45 13.89
CA LEU A 185 -3.77 14.52 14.93
C LEU A 185 -3.15 15.26 16.12
N LEU A 186 -2.38 16.33 15.86
CA LEU A 186 -1.86 17.19 16.92
C LEU A 186 -2.99 17.89 17.68
N ASP A 187 -3.98 18.43 16.96
CA ASP A 187 -5.17 19.08 17.55
C ASP A 187 -6.01 18.08 18.39
N MET A 188 -5.99 16.79 18.04
CA MET A 188 -6.63 15.70 18.80
C MET A 188 -5.85 15.29 20.06
N GLY A 189 -4.65 15.84 20.28
CA GLY A 189 -3.85 15.62 21.47
C GLY A 189 -2.70 14.61 21.31
N TYR A 190 -2.54 13.99 20.13
CA TYR A 190 -1.33 13.22 19.83
C TYR A 190 -0.12 14.16 19.81
N LYS A 191 1.02 13.69 20.33
CA LYS A 191 2.26 14.43 20.50
C LYS A 191 3.26 14.13 19.39
N ASN A 192 3.23 12.92 18.85
CA ASN A 192 4.19 12.49 17.84
C ASN A 192 3.52 11.60 16.76
N PRO A 193 2.55 12.13 15.99
CA PRO A 193 1.99 11.39 14.87
C PRO A 193 3.05 11.18 13.79
N ILE A 194 3.26 9.96 13.32
CA ILE A 194 4.21 9.62 12.25
C ILE A 194 3.46 9.30 10.96
N LEU A 195 3.90 9.93 9.86
CA LEU A 195 3.44 9.60 8.52
C LEU A 195 4.13 8.31 8.05
N LEU A 196 3.35 7.33 7.63
CA LEU A 196 3.81 6.20 6.82
C LEU A 196 3.47 6.48 5.35
N LEU A 197 4.43 6.96 4.56
CA LEU A 197 4.25 7.03 3.11
C LEU A 197 4.46 5.63 2.53
N HIS A 198 3.42 5.09 1.90
CA HIS A 198 3.35 3.67 1.57
C HIS A 198 3.10 3.43 0.07
N PRO A 199 4.09 3.70 -0.80
CA PRO A 199 3.93 3.51 -2.23
C PRO A 199 3.74 2.03 -2.59
N LEU A 200 2.80 1.76 -3.49
CA LEU A 200 2.62 0.43 -4.04
C LEU A 200 3.81 0.07 -4.93
N GLY A 201 4.46 -1.07 -4.64
CA GLY A 201 5.60 -1.59 -5.41
C GLY A 201 5.31 -2.89 -6.15
N GLY A 202 4.10 -3.43 -6.03
CA GLY A 202 3.62 -4.52 -6.88
C GLY A 202 3.23 -4.06 -8.28
N TYR A 203 2.47 -4.90 -8.98
CA TYR A 203 1.96 -4.57 -10.31
C TYR A 203 1.14 -3.27 -10.31
N THR A 204 1.40 -2.45 -11.31
CA THR A 204 0.68 -1.20 -11.62
C THR A 204 0.30 -1.23 -13.10
N LYS A 205 -0.65 -0.38 -13.52
CA LYS A 205 -1.07 -0.37 -14.93
C LYS A 205 0.09 0.09 -15.81
N ALA A 206 0.08 -0.29 -17.09
CA ALA A 206 1.20 -0.02 -17.99
C ALA A 206 1.47 1.48 -18.23
N ASP A 207 0.45 2.31 -18.06
CA ASP A 207 0.50 3.77 -18.18
C ASP A 207 0.86 4.49 -16.85
N ASP A 208 1.01 3.76 -15.74
CA ASP A 208 1.47 4.33 -14.48
C ASP A 208 2.98 4.63 -14.53
N VAL A 209 3.43 5.68 -13.83
CA VAL A 209 4.86 5.99 -13.68
C VAL A 209 5.57 4.81 -12.97
N PRO A 210 6.68 4.28 -13.53
CA PRO A 210 7.37 3.14 -12.94
C PRO A 210 7.83 3.40 -11.51
N LEU A 211 7.88 2.33 -10.71
CA LEU A 211 8.21 2.41 -9.28
C LEU A 211 9.54 3.13 -9.01
N GLU A 212 10.60 2.81 -9.75
CA GLU A 212 11.91 3.44 -9.58
C GLU A 212 11.86 4.97 -9.69
N TRP A 213 11.07 5.50 -10.63
CA TRP A 213 10.91 6.93 -10.85
C TRP A 213 10.02 7.57 -9.80
N ARG A 214 8.98 6.86 -9.36
CA ARG A 214 8.16 7.30 -8.22
C ARG A 214 9.00 7.41 -6.96
N MET A 215 9.83 6.41 -6.65
CA MET A 215 10.70 6.44 -5.47
C MET A 215 11.71 7.59 -5.53
N LYS A 216 12.37 7.81 -6.67
CA LYS A 216 13.26 8.96 -6.88
C LYS A 216 12.52 10.29 -6.68
N GLN A 217 11.27 10.39 -7.16
CA GLN A 217 10.46 11.59 -7.00
C GLN A 217 10.05 11.79 -5.54
N HIS A 218 9.61 10.74 -4.86
CA HIS A 218 9.23 10.78 -3.44
C HIS A 218 10.42 11.19 -2.55
N GLU A 219 11.65 10.73 -2.85
CA GLU A 219 12.89 11.16 -2.16
C GLU A 219 13.17 12.67 -2.30
N LYS A 220 12.65 13.32 -3.34
CA LYS A 220 12.81 14.77 -3.56
C LYS A 220 11.68 15.60 -2.96
N VAL A 221 10.56 14.99 -2.60
CA VAL A 221 9.46 15.71 -1.95
C VAL A 221 9.76 15.87 -0.47
N SER A 222 9.97 17.12 -0.05
CA SER A 222 10.00 17.47 1.37
C SER A 222 8.58 17.75 1.83
N PHE A 223 8.13 17.01 2.84
CA PHE A 223 6.91 17.30 3.60
C PHE A 223 7.25 18.18 4.77
#